data_AF-A0A822IN63-F1
#
_entry.id   AF-A0A822IN63-F1
#
_cell.length_a   1.000
_cell.length_b   1.000
_cell.length_c   1.000
_cell.angle_alpha   90.00
_cell.angle_beta   90.00
_cell.angle_gamma   90.00
#
_symmetry.space_group_name_H-M   'P 1'
#
loop_
_entity.id
_entity.type
_entity.pdbx_description
1 polymer ?
#
loop_
_entity_poly.entity_id
_entity_poly.type
_entity_poly.pdbx_seq_one_letter_code
_entity_poly.pdbx_strand_id
1 'polypeptide(L)'
;MTDHPKVKNYMTTEVDTVSPEKTVKDVIELIRGTGHDGFPVVENGKVTGYVSASGLLEKALGEKISSIMSRDVLVADMEMDMSDVARVIFRSGKSKLPVVDKSGHLRGIITNSDVIRSHIERTSPQKVWTLKKTLEAIHNIHVDVMRESVNIDELVPTQPKVYADELDGRIYELKKGLAEPIVVIRKTNKLILVDGHHRVIAAKKLGIKSMDAYVIPVSDEIHLGMERTAMSSGLHTLSDIKILDYAKHPLIEITKRLKKDDENGMTHVSQ
;
A
#
# COMPACT_ATOMS: atom_id res chain seq x y z
N MET A 1 8.79 -16.32 -1.93
CA MET A 1 8.81 -14.87 -1.67
C MET A 1 7.58 -14.30 -2.34
N THR A 2 6.63 -13.76 -1.59
CA THR A 2 5.48 -13.06 -2.16
C THR A 2 6.00 -11.80 -2.84
N ASP A 3 5.88 -11.73 -4.16
CA ASP A 3 6.24 -10.55 -4.93
C ASP A 3 5.16 -9.49 -4.70
N HIS A 4 5.44 -8.54 -3.79
CA HIS A 4 4.56 -7.42 -3.54
C HIS A 4 4.75 -6.39 -4.67
N PRO A 5 3.66 -5.89 -5.29
CA PRO A 5 3.77 -4.92 -6.36
C PRO A 5 4.50 -3.68 -5.86
N LYS A 6 5.49 -3.26 -6.65
CA LYS A 6 6.36 -2.13 -6.35
C LYS A 6 5.86 -0.84 -6.97
N VAL A 7 6.20 0.29 -6.36
CA VAL A 7 5.87 1.63 -6.87
C VAL A 7 6.31 1.79 -8.33
N LYS A 8 7.51 1.34 -8.70
CA LYS A 8 8.02 1.44 -10.08
C LYS A 8 7.13 0.79 -11.15
N ASN A 9 6.29 -0.18 -10.77
CA ASN A 9 5.41 -0.88 -11.70
C ASN A 9 4.12 -0.07 -12.01
N TYR A 10 3.82 0.94 -11.19
CA TYR A 10 2.56 1.71 -11.25
C TYR A 10 2.78 3.21 -11.40
N MET A 11 3.96 3.73 -11.09
CA MET A 11 4.27 5.15 -11.22
C MET A 11 4.20 5.62 -12.67
N THR A 12 3.84 6.89 -12.86
CA THR A 12 4.04 7.57 -14.14
C THR A 12 5.49 8.05 -14.22
N THR A 13 6.22 7.65 -15.26
CA THR A 13 7.65 7.95 -15.44
C THR A 13 7.90 9.30 -16.10
N GLU A 14 6.97 9.75 -16.94
CA GLU A 14 7.03 11.07 -17.58
C GLU A 14 6.40 12.10 -16.66
N VAL A 15 7.24 12.94 -16.05
CA VAL A 15 6.81 13.90 -15.03
C VAL A 15 7.23 15.30 -15.44
N ASP A 16 6.25 16.19 -15.54
CA ASP A 16 6.51 17.62 -15.65
C ASP A 16 7.14 18.14 -14.36
N THR A 17 8.25 18.87 -14.51
CA THR A 17 9.03 19.40 -13.39
C THR A 17 9.34 20.87 -13.56
N VAL A 18 9.70 21.49 -12.44
CA VAL A 18 10.01 22.92 -12.38
C VAL A 18 11.43 23.08 -11.82
N SER A 19 12.22 23.98 -12.40
CA SER A 19 13.51 24.37 -11.83
C SER A 19 13.30 25.41 -10.72
N PRO A 20 14.11 25.40 -9.63
CA PRO A 20 14.04 26.42 -8.58
C PRO A 20 14.18 27.87 -9.09
N GLU A 21 14.82 28.07 -10.25
CA GLU A 21 15.05 29.38 -10.85
C GLU A 21 13.89 29.89 -11.72
N LYS A 22 12.91 29.03 -12.04
CA LYS A 22 11.69 29.47 -12.73
C LYS A 22 10.90 30.43 -11.85
N THR A 23 10.01 31.19 -12.48
CA THR A 23 9.12 32.15 -11.81
C THR A 23 7.74 31.58 -11.58
N VAL A 24 6.95 32.24 -10.73
CA VAL A 24 5.51 31.96 -10.53
C VAL A 24 4.77 31.97 -11.87
N LYS A 25 5.07 32.94 -12.75
CA LYS A 25 4.47 33.03 -14.09
C LYS A 25 4.70 31.76 -14.91
N ASP A 26 5.94 31.27 -14.95
CA ASP A 26 6.29 30.06 -15.72
C ASP A 26 5.51 28.84 -15.23
N VAL A 27 5.30 28.71 -13.92
CA VAL A 27 4.53 27.61 -13.35
C VAL A 27 3.04 27.75 -13.66
N ILE A 28 2.47 28.96 -13.62
CA ILE A 28 1.07 29.19 -14.04
C ILE A 28 0.87 28.80 -15.50
N GLU A 29 1.80 29.15 -16.39
CA GLU A 29 1.75 28.74 -17.80
C GLU A 29 1.85 27.22 -17.95
N LEU A 30 2.70 26.57 -17.16
CA LEU A 30 2.80 25.11 -17.13
C LEU A 30 1.52 24.44 -16.63
N ILE A 31 0.87 24.98 -15.59
CA ILE A 31 -0.45 24.52 -15.10
C ILE A 31 -1.47 24.59 -16.23
N ARG A 32 -1.51 25.70 -16.98
CA ARG A 32 -2.46 25.89 -18.09
C ARG A 32 -2.18 24.96 -19.28
N GLY A 33 -0.91 24.67 -19.56
CA GLY A 33 -0.52 23.80 -20.66
C GLY A 33 -0.72 22.31 -20.39
N THR A 34 -0.56 21.89 -19.13
CA THR A 34 -0.59 20.47 -18.73
C THR A 34 -1.89 20.06 -18.04
N GLY A 35 -2.61 21.02 -17.45
CA GLY A 35 -3.76 20.74 -16.58
C GLY A 35 -3.38 20.20 -15.20
N HIS A 36 -2.09 20.15 -14.85
CA HIS A 36 -1.63 19.67 -13.55
C HIS A 36 -1.70 20.76 -12.47
N ASP A 37 -2.02 20.36 -11.24
CA ASP A 37 -2.23 21.25 -10.08
C ASP A 37 -0.97 21.45 -9.22
N GLY A 38 0.17 20.87 -9.60
CA GLY A 38 1.43 20.98 -8.91
C GLY A 38 2.54 20.13 -9.50
N PHE A 39 3.78 20.48 -9.20
CA PHE A 39 4.97 19.92 -9.83
C PHE A 39 6.08 19.69 -8.80
N PRO A 40 6.85 18.60 -8.92
CA PRO A 40 8.13 18.47 -8.25
C PRO A 40 9.09 19.56 -8.73
N VAL A 41 9.77 20.20 -7.78
CA VAL A 41 10.88 21.10 -8.06
C VAL A 41 12.15 20.27 -8.08
N VAL A 42 12.89 20.35 -9.19
CA VAL A 42 14.05 19.51 -9.47
C VAL A 42 15.26 20.36 -9.80
N GLU A 43 16.38 20.04 -9.16
CA GLU A 43 17.69 20.63 -9.42
C GLU A 43 18.72 19.51 -9.56
N ASN A 44 19.51 19.54 -10.65
CA ASN A 44 20.48 18.49 -10.97
C ASN A 44 19.89 17.07 -10.92
N GLY A 45 18.64 16.92 -11.37
CA GLY A 45 17.90 15.66 -11.38
C GLY A 45 17.35 15.20 -10.02
N LYS A 46 17.66 15.91 -8.93
CA LYS A 46 17.16 15.60 -7.58
C LYS A 46 15.94 16.41 -7.22
N VAL A 47 15.00 15.78 -6.51
CA VAL A 47 13.82 16.48 -5.96
C VAL A 47 14.26 17.36 -4.80
N THR A 48 14.07 18.67 -4.91
CA THR A 48 14.47 19.66 -3.88
C THR A 48 13.27 20.41 -3.29
N GLY A 49 12.11 20.30 -3.93
CA GLY A 49 10.89 20.96 -3.47
C GLY A 49 9.64 20.46 -4.18
N TYR A 50 8.50 21.02 -3.79
CA TYR A 50 7.24 20.82 -4.47
C TYR A 50 6.47 22.14 -4.51
N VAL A 51 5.85 22.43 -5.65
CA VAL A 51 5.01 23.63 -5.83
C VAL A 51 3.62 23.20 -6.26
N SER A 52 2.59 23.72 -5.59
CA SER A 52 1.18 23.50 -5.95
C SER A 52 0.54 24.81 -6.41
N ALA A 53 -0.51 24.72 -7.22
CA ALA A 53 -1.30 25.87 -7.65
C ALA A 53 -1.77 26.73 -6.46
N SER A 54 -2.17 26.07 -5.36
CA SER A 54 -2.54 26.75 -4.11
C SER A 54 -1.39 27.53 -3.46
N GLY A 55 -0.15 27.06 -3.59
CA GLY A 55 1.04 27.74 -3.08
C GLY A 55 1.46 28.96 -3.90
N LEU A 56 0.92 29.10 -5.11
CA LEU A 56 1.12 30.27 -5.98
C LEU A 56 0.12 31.40 -5.70
N LEU A 57 -0.95 31.12 -4.95
CA LEU A 57 -1.95 32.13 -4.63
C LEU A 57 -1.28 33.29 -3.87
N GLU A 58 -1.67 34.51 -4.23
CA GLU A 58 -1.16 35.75 -3.62
C GLU A 58 0.35 36.00 -3.82
N LYS A 59 1.02 35.25 -4.71
CA LYS A 59 2.44 35.45 -5.05
C LYS A 59 2.63 36.36 -6.26
N ALA A 60 3.74 37.10 -6.26
CA ALA A 60 4.08 37.96 -7.39
C ALA A 60 4.55 37.12 -8.58
N LEU A 61 4.13 37.48 -9.79
CA LEU A 61 4.44 36.71 -11.00
C LEU A 61 5.95 36.53 -11.27
N GLY A 62 6.77 37.50 -10.87
CA GLY A 62 8.22 37.45 -11.03
C GLY A 62 8.97 36.78 -9.88
N GLU A 63 8.28 36.33 -8.84
CA GLU A 63 8.91 35.64 -7.71
C GLU A 63 9.44 34.26 -8.14
N LYS A 64 10.61 33.87 -7.62
CA LYS A 64 11.24 32.58 -7.95
C LYS A 64 10.59 31.43 -7.20
N ILE A 65 10.55 30.26 -7.82
CA ILE A 65 10.00 29.06 -7.19
C ILE A 65 10.80 28.65 -5.95
N SER A 66 12.11 28.87 -5.94
CA SER A 66 12.98 28.59 -4.78
C SER A 66 12.60 29.33 -3.49
N SER A 67 11.92 30.48 -3.57
CA SER A 67 11.46 31.25 -2.40
C SER A 67 10.10 30.80 -1.86
N ILE A 68 9.28 30.13 -2.68
CA ILE A 68 7.91 29.75 -2.31
C ILE A 68 7.64 28.25 -2.24
N MET A 69 8.50 27.42 -2.82
CA MET A 69 8.31 25.96 -2.85
C MET A 69 8.28 25.35 -1.45
N SER A 70 7.49 24.30 -1.27
CA SER A 70 7.57 23.48 -0.07
C SER A 70 8.85 22.67 -0.08
N ARG A 71 9.64 22.75 0.99
CA ARG A 71 10.89 21.99 1.17
C ARG A 71 10.69 20.67 1.94
N ASP A 72 9.63 20.56 2.75
CA ASP A 72 9.24 19.28 3.37
C ASP A 72 8.46 18.43 2.35
N VAL A 73 9.20 17.86 1.40
CA VAL A 73 8.64 17.00 0.34
C VAL A 73 8.71 15.56 0.80
N LEU A 74 7.54 14.93 0.89
CA LEU A 74 7.46 13.48 1.03
C LEU A 74 7.67 12.85 -0.35
N VAL A 75 8.57 11.88 -0.42
CA VAL A 75 8.88 11.11 -1.63
C VAL A 75 8.67 9.62 -1.37
N ALA A 76 8.41 8.87 -2.44
CA ALA A 76 8.38 7.41 -2.42
C ALA A 76 9.66 6.85 -3.05
N ASP A 77 10.20 5.76 -2.50
CA ASP A 77 11.26 5.01 -3.15
C ASP A 77 10.65 4.11 -4.24
N MET A 78 11.29 4.00 -5.41
CA MET A 78 10.76 3.20 -6.53
C MET A 78 10.62 1.70 -6.22
N GLU A 79 11.39 1.17 -5.27
CA GLU A 79 11.34 -0.21 -4.79
C GLU A 79 10.42 -0.40 -3.57
N MET A 80 9.74 0.66 -3.12
CA MET A 80 8.73 0.61 -2.07
C MET A 80 7.52 -0.23 -2.51
N ASP A 81 6.88 -0.92 -1.56
CA ASP A 81 5.65 -1.66 -1.83
C ASP A 81 4.45 -0.72 -2.04
N MET A 82 3.53 -1.11 -2.91
CA MET A 82 2.31 -0.34 -3.18
C MET A 82 1.45 -0.14 -1.92
N SER A 83 1.45 -1.09 -0.99
CA SER A 83 0.74 -0.95 0.29
C SER A 83 1.36 0.11 1.21
N ASP A 84 2.67 0.30 1.13
CA ASP A 84 3.39 1.25 1.97
C ASP A 84 3.20 2.67 1.45
N VAL A 85 3.33 2.86 0.13
CA VAL A 85 3.07 4.18 -0.48
C VAL A 85 1.62 4.61 -0.26
N ALA A 86 0.65 3.68 -0.34
CA ALA A 86 -0.76 3.94 -0.05
C ALA A 86 -0.94 4.46 1.38
N ARG A 87 -0.24 3.85 2.34
CA ARG A 87 -0.26 4.26 3.75
C ARG A 87 0.34 5.66 3.94
N VAL A 88 1.44 5.97 3.25
CA VAL A 88 2.11 7.29 3.32
C VAL A 88 1.22 8.39 2.74
N ILE A 89 0.70 8.19 1.53
CA ILE A 89 -0.20 9.12 0.84
C ILE A 89 -1.40 9.43 1.73
N PHE A 90 -2.04 8.41 2.30
CA PHE A 90 -3.20 8.62 3.15
C PHE A 90 -2.87 9.32 4.48
N ARG A 91 -1.82 8.89 5.19
CA ARG A 91 -1.45 9.48 6.49
C ARG A 91 -0.97 10.93 6.36
N SER A 92 -0.33 11.27 5.26
CA SER A 92 0.16 12.63 5.01
C SER A 92 -0.91 13.58 4.48
N GLY A 93 -2.07 13.05 4.06
CA GLY A 93 -3.10 13.83 3.38
C GLY A 93 -2.70 14.35 1.99
N LYS A 94 -1.56 13.90 1.45
CA LYS A 94 -1.10 14.25 0.11
C LYS A 94 -1.82 13.36 -0.90
N SER A 95 -2.09 13.87 -2.10
CA SER A 95 -2.75 13.12 -3.18
C SER A 95 -1.78 12.42 -4.13
N LYS A 96 -0.52 12.84 -4.12
CA LYS A 96 0.57 12.33 -4.97
C LYS A 96 1.93 12.55 -4.31
N LEU A 97 2.90 11.71 -4.66
CA LEU A 97 4.27 11.78 -4.20
C LEU A 97 5.23 11.66 -5.39
N PRO A 98 6.30 12.47 -5.46
CA PRO A 98 7.42 12.19 -6.34
C PRO A 98 8.04 10.85 -5.98
N VAL A 99 8.40 10.06 -6.98
CA VAL A 99 9.11 8.79 -6.83
C VAL A 99 10.58 8.99 -7.16
N VAL A 100 11.46 8.55 -6.28
CA VAL A 100 12.91 8.70 -6.43
C VAL A 100 13.63 7.36 -6.39
N ASP A 101 14.85 7.36 -6.94
CA ASP A 101 15.82 6.28 -6.69
C ASP A 101 16.58 6.49 -5.36
N LYS A 102 17.45 5.53 -5.02
CA LYS A 102 18.29 5.59 -3.80
C LYS A 102 19.20 6.81 -3.72
N SER A 103 19.51 7.45 -4.84
CA SER A 103 20.36 8.65 -4.92
C SER A 103 19.54 9.95 -4.86
N GLY A 104 18.21 9.85 -4.75
CA GLY A 104 17.29 10.98 -4.69
C GLY A 104 16.90 11.57 -6.04
N HIS A 105 17.24 10.90 -7.15
CA HIS A 105 16.84 11.38 -8.48
C HIS A 105 15.39 11.06 -8.75
N LEU A 106 14.67 12.00 -9.37
CA LEU A 106 13.28 11.78 -9.78
C LEU A 106 13.21 10.67 -10.84
N ARG A 107 12.38 9.66 -10.58
CA ARG A 107 12.10 8.54 -11.49
C ARG A 107 10.64 8.45 -11.91
N GLY A 108 9.75 9.13 -11.20
CA GLY A 108 8.34 9.17 -11.55
C GLY A 108 7.50 9.93 -10.55
N ILE A 109 6.19 9.80 -10.68
CA ILE A 109 5.20 10.30 -9.73
C ILE A 109 4.16 9.21 -9.49
N ILE A 110 3.70 9.08 -8.26
CA ILE A 110 2.68 8.11 -7.86
C ILE A 110 1.53 8.83 -7.17
N THR A 111 0.30 8.48 -7.55
CA THR A 111 -0.93 9.16 -7.11
C THR A 111 -1.88 8.20 -6.37
N ASN A 112 -2.89 8.77 -5.71
CA ASN A 112 -4.03 7.99 -5.20
C ASN A 112 -4.67 7.10 -6.27
N SER A 113 -4.79 7.60 -7.50
CA SER A 113 -5.39 6.84 -8.59
C SER A 113 -4.54 5.62 -8.97
N ASP A 114 -3.22 5.73 -8.93
CA ASP A 114 -2.31 4.60 -9.20
C ASP A 114 -2.37 3.55 -8.09
N VAL A 115 -2.51 4.01 -6.84
CA VAL A 115 -2.78 3.12 -5.70
C VAL A 115 -4.09 2.37 -5.93
N ILE A 116 -5.18 3.07 -6.22
CA ILE A 116 -6.49 2.45 -6.50
C ILE A 116 -6.40 1.48 -7.68
N ARG A 117 -5.77 1.89 -8.78
CA ARG A 117 -5.54 1.05 -9.96
C ARG A 117 -4.76 -0.21 -9.59
N SER A 118 -3.71 -0.09 -8.79
CA SER A 118 -2.95 -1.25 -8.32
C SER A 118 -3.83 -2.21 -7.53
N HIS A 119 -4.76 -1.72 -6.71
CA HIS A 119 -5.71 -2.56 -5.99
C HIS A 119 -6.72 -3.23 -6.92
N ILE A 120 -7.27 -2.51 -7.91
CA ILE A 120 -8.19 -3.08 -8.90
C ILE A 120 -7.49 -4.19 -9.70
N GLU A 121 -6.28 -3.93 -10.19
CA GLU A 121 -5.47 -4.92 -10.92
C GLU A 121 -5.05 -6.11 -10.03
N ARG A 122 -4.83 -5.88 -8.73
CA ARG A 122 -4.55 -6.94 -7.74
C ARG A 122 -5.77 -7.70 -7.25
N THR A 123 -6.98 -7.20 -7.47
CA THR A 123 -8.22 -7.98 -7.24
C THR A 123 -8.28 -9.20 -8.18
N SER A 124 -7.23 -9.42 -8.96
CA SER A 124 -7.14 -10.47 -9.93
C SER A 124 -7.11 -11.88 -9.29
N PRO A 125 -7.91 -12.82 -9.83
CA PRO A 125 -8.07 -14.18 -9.33
C PRO A 125 -6.82 -15.07 -9.32
N GLN A 126 -5.59 -14.63 -9.63
CA GLN A 126 -4.49 -15.59 -9.89
C GLN A 126 -4.18 -16.47 -8.69
N LYS A 127 -4.20 -15.93 -7.47
CA LYS A 127 -3.98 -16.75 -6.26
C LYS A 127 -5.07 -17.80 -6.09
N VAL A 128 -6.33 -17.39 -6.30
CA VAL A 128 -7.51 -18.27 -6.23
C VAL A 128 -7.49 -19.32 -7.32
N TRP A 129 -7.11 -18.93 -8.54
CA TRP A 129 -7.04 -19.81 -9.70
C TRP A 129 -5.85 -20.78 -9.63
N THR A 130 -4.72 -20.33 -9.10
CA THR A 130 -3.59 -21.21 -8.77
C THR A 130 -4.03 -22.25 -7.75
N LEU A 131 -4.68 -21.82 -6.66
CA LEU A 131 -5.23 -22.74 -5.65
C LEU A 131 -6.24 -23.72 -6.27
N LYS A 132 -7.20 -23.24 -7.06
CA LYS A 132 -8.14 -24.06 -7.82
C LYS A 132 -7.40 -25.13 -8.63
N LYS A 133 -6.48 -24.72 -9.49
CA LYS A 133 -5.70 -25.64 -10.33
C LYS A 133 -4.92 -26.67 -9.52
N THR A 134 -4.31 -26.25 -8.42
CA THR A 134 -3.58 -27.16 -7.54
C THR A 134 -4.53 -28.19 -6.90
N LEU A 135 -5.72 -27.78 -6.45
CA LEU A 135 -6.73 -28.70 -5.92
C LEU A 135 -7.20 -29.68 -6.99
N GLU A 136 -7.53 -29.19 -8.19
CA GLU A 136 -7.94 -30.02 -9.33
C GLU A 136 -6.86 -31.05 -9.69
N ALA A 137 -5.59 -30.63 -9.75
CA ALA A 137 -4.47 -31.51 -10.13
C ALA A 137 -4.14 -32.56 -9.06
N ILE A 138 -4.11 -32.19 -7.77
CA ILE A 138 -3.73 -33.10 -6.68
C ILE A 138 -4.83 -34.13 -6.42
N HIS A 139 -6.10 -33.70 -6.50
CA HIS A 139 -7.24 -34.54 -6.13
C HIS A 139 -7.99 -35.12 -7.32
N ASN A 140 -7.56 -34.82 -8.55
CA ASN A 140 -8.22 -35.23 -9.80
C ASN A 140 -9.71 -34.88 -9.81
N ILE A 141 -10.02 -33.63 -9.48
CA ILE A 141 -11.38 -33.08 -9.38
C ILE A 141 -11.55 -31.87 -10.28
N HIS A 142 -12.80 -31.42 -10.43
CA HIS A 142 -13.15 -30.11 -10.94
C HIS A 142 -13.86 -29.32 -9.83
N VAL A 143 -13.48 -28.06 -9.64
CA VAL A 143 -14.10 -27.20 -8.62
C VAL A 143 -14.40 -25.83 -9.20
N ASP A 144 -15.56 -25.27 -8.90
CA ASP A 144 -15.89 -23.91 -9.28
C ASP A 144 -15.39 -22.90 -8.24
N VAL A 145 -15.30 -21.63 -8.65
CA VAL A 145 -15.00 -20.51 -7.75
C VAL A 145 -16.22 -19.60 -7.74
N MET A 146 -16.84 -19.46 -6.58
CA MET A 146 -17.99 -18.59 -6.37
C MET A 146 -17.55 -17.32 -5.64
N ARG A 147 -18.21 -16.18 -5.90
CA ARG A 147 -18.01 -14.95 -5.13
C ARG A 147 -19.22 -14.74 -4.23
N GLU A 148 -19.00 -14.73 -2.92
CA GLU A 148 -20.07 -14.68 -1.92
C GLU A 148 -19.67 -13.82 -0.72
N SER A 149 -20.65 -13.34 0.05
CA SER A 149 -20.41 -12.74 1.35
C SER A 149 -20.44 -13.83 2.41
N VAL A 150 -19.38 -13.96 3.21
CA VAL A 150 -19.28 -15.00 4.24
C VAL A 150 -19.24 -14.38 5.63
N ASN A 151 -19.89 -15.02 6.59
CA ASN A 151 -19.82 -14.66 8.01
C ASN A 151 -18.41 -14.98 8.54
N ILE A 152 -17.71 -13.99 9.06
CA ILE A 152 -16.34 -14.20 9.53
C ILE A 152 -16.27 -15.03 10.80
N ASP A 153 -17.33 -15.04 11.61
CA ASP A 153 -17.37 -15.80 12.87
C ASP A 153 -17.44 -17.32 12.63
N GLU A 154 -17.79 -17.76 11.42
CA GLU A 154 -17.87 -19.18 11.01
C GLU A 154 -16.55 -19.72 10.42
N LEU A 155 -15.53 -18.87 10.30
CA LEU A 155 -14.27 -19.23 9.66
C LEU A 155 -13.35 -20.02 10.58
N VAL A 156 -12.87 -21.15 10.07
CA VAL A 156 -11.80 -21.96 10.67
C VAL A 156 -10.46 -21.50 10.09
N PRO A 157 -9.55 -20.90 10.88
CA PRO A 157 -8.30 -20.37 10.37
C PRO A 157 -7.26 -21.48 10.13
N THR A 158 -6.51 -21.34 9.04
CA THR A 158 -5.37 -22.22 8.73
C THR A 158 -4.01 -21.72 9.23
N GLN A 159 -3.92 -20.46 9.68
CA GLN A 159 -2.68 -19.85 10.17
C GLN A 159 -2.83 -19.50 11.66
N PRO A 160 -1.86 -19.86 12.52
CA PRO A 160 -1.98 -19.66 13.96
C PRO A 160 -1.60 -18.26 14.43
N LYS A 161 -1.00 -17.43 13.58
CA LYS A 161 -0.42 -16.14 13.97
C LYS A 161 -0.61 -15.09 12.88
N VAL A 162 -0.78 -13.84 13.31
CA VAL A 162 -0.78 -12.63 12.45
C VAL A 162 0.10 -11.55 13.08
N TYR A 163 0.62 -10.65 12.27
CA TYR A 163 1.54 -9.59 12.71
C TYR A 163 0.82 -8.25 12.90
N ALA A 164 1.16 -7.53 13.97
CA ALA A 164 0.46 -6.29 14.35
C ALA A 164 0.69 -5.11 13.38
N ASP A 165 1.88 -5.00 12.79
CA ASP A 165 2.28 -3.95 11.85
C ASP A 165 1.55 -4.04 10.49
N GLU A 166 1.26 -5.27 10.06
CA GLU A 166 0.40 -5.56 8.90
C GLU A 166 -1.08 -5.30 9.22
N LEU A 167 -1.51 -5.56 10.46
CA LEU A 167 -2.91 -5.45 10.88
C LEU A 167 -3.44 -4.02 10.76
N ASP A 168 -2.64 -3.02 11.14
CA ASP A 168 -3.01 -1.60 10.98
C ASP A 168 -3.30 -1.24 9.52
N GLY A 169 -2.53 -1.80 8.59
CA GLY A 169 -2.74 -1.63 7.16
C GLY A 169 -4.08 -2.23 6.71
N ARG A 170 -4.39 -3.45 7.16
CA ARG A 170 -5.65 -4.13 6.81
C ARG A 170 -6.87 -3.46 7.43
N ILE A 171 -6.77 -2.98 8.67
CA ILE A 171 -7.81 -2.16 9.33
C ILE A 171 -8.11 -0.92 8.48
N TYR A 172 -7.06 -0.26 8.01
CA TYR A 172 -7.20 0.92 7.16
C TYR A 172 -7.87 0.60 5.82
N GLU A 173 -7.43 -0.44 5.12
CA GLU A 173 -8.03 -0.89 3.86
C GLU A 173 -9.53 -1.20 4.01
N LEU A 174 -9.91 -1.91 5.07
CA LEU A 174 -11.31 -2.25 5.36
C LEU A 174 -12.19 -1.01 5.58
N LYS A 175 -11.72 -0.04 6.37
CA LYS A 175 -12.45 1.22 6.60
C LYS A 175 -12.70 2.03 5.32
N LYS A 176 -11.90 1.80 4.29
CA LYS A 176 -11.99 2.49 3.00
C LYS A 176 -12.68 1.67 1.91
N GLY A 177 -13.13 0.46 2.22
CA GLY A 177 -13.71 -0.45 1.23
C GLY A 177 -12.69 -0.91 0.18
N LEU A 178 -11.40 -0.93 0.54
CA LEU A 178 -10.29 -1.29 -0.35
C LEU A 178 -9.77 -2.71 -0.12
N ALA A 179 -10.35 -3.44 0.83
CA ALA A 179 -9.90 -4.79 1.14
C ALA A 179 -10.28 -5.74 0.00
N GLU A 180 -9.29 -6.49 -0.49
CA GLU A 180 -9.51 -7.60 -1.42
C GLU A 180 -10.49 -8.63 -0.76
N PRO A 181 -11.20 -9.47 -1.55
CA PRO A 181 -11.97 -10.60 -1.02
C PRO A 181 -11.06 -11.66 -0.37
N ILE A 182 -11.53 -12.30 0.70
CA ILE A 182 -10.81 -13.42 1.34
C ILE A 182 -10.95 -14.70 0.51
N VAL A 183 -10.15 -15.73 0.80
CA VAL A 183 -10.25 -17.02 0.10
C VAL A 183 -10.67 -18.10 1.09
N VAL A 184 -11.76 -18.79 0.77
CA VAL A 184 -12.41 -19.76 1.64
C VAL A 184 -12.62 -21.06 0.88
N ILE A 185 -12.32 -22.17 1.54
CA ILE A 185 -12.78 -23.49 1.09
C ILE A 185 -14.03 -23.85 1.88
N ARG A 186 -15.12 -24.16 1.15
CA ARG A 186 -16.38 -24.60 1.73
C ARG A 186 -16.43 -26.12 1.74
N LYS A 187 -16.67 -26.66 2.93
CA LYS A 187 -17.07 -28.04 3.19
C LYS A 187 -18.47 -28.05 3.79
N THR A 188 -19.09 -29.21 3.91
CA THR A 188 -20.49 -29.32 4.37
C THR A 188 -20.71 -28.66 5.73
N ASN A 189 -19.74 -28.81 6.64
CA ASN A 189 -19.88 -28.36 8.04
C ASN A 189 -18.85 -27.31 8.46
N LYS A 190 -18.06 -26.75 7.54
CA LYS A 190 -17.04 -25.74 7.90
C LYS A 190 -16.62 -24.87 6.71
N LEU A 191 -16.29 -23.64 7.03
CA LEU A 191 -15.65 -22.68 6.14
C LEU A 191 -14.19 -22.51 6.53
N ILE A 192 -13.28 -23.00 5.71
CA ILE A 192 -11.84 -22.99 6.00
C ILE A 192 -11.25 -21.73 5.37
N LEU A 193 -10.68 -20.85 6.20
CA LEU A 193 -9.99 -19.64 5.75
C LEU A 193 -8.60 -20.01 5.21
N VAL A 194 -8.42 -19.88 3.90
CA VAL A 194 -7.17 -20.20 3.20
C VAL A 194 -6.26 -18.98 3.14
N ASP A 195 -6.81 -17.81 2.81
CA ASP A 195 -6.08 -16.55 2.71
C ASP A 195 -6.93 -15.39 3.23
N GLY A 196 -6.27 -14.43 3.90
CA GLY A 196 -6.90 -13.23 4.42
C GLY A 196 -6.95 -13.14 5.95
N HIS A 197 -6.15 -13.91 6.70
CA HIS A 197 -6.16 -13.94 8.16
C HIS A 197 -6.02 -12.55 8.81
N HIS A 198 -5.07 -11.72 8.39
CA HIS A 198 -4.97 -10.33 8.91
C HIS A 198 -6.20 -9.50 8.58
N ARG A 199 -6.83 -9.69 7.41
CA ARG A 199 -8.05 -8.96 7.02
C ARG A 199 -9.24 -9.39 7.87
N VAL A 200 -9.38 -10.69 8.12
CA VAL A 200 -10.45 -11.23 8.98
C VAL A 200 -10.28 -10.79 10.43
N ILE A 201 -9.05 -10.79 10.97
CA ILE A 201 -8.77 -10.28 12.32
C ILE A 201 -9.01 -8.77 12.39
N ALA A 202 -8.63 -8.01 11.36
CA ALA A 202 -8.91 -6.57 11.26
C ALA A 202 -10.42 -6.30 11.21
N ALA A 203 -11.17 -7.07 10.43
CA ALA A 203 -12.63 -6.99 10.33
C ALA A 203 -13.30 -7.28 11.68
N LYS A 204 -12.86 -8.33 12.39
CA LYS A 204 -13.33 -8.66 13.74
C LYS A 204 -13.08 -7.52 14.72
N LYS A 205 -11.91 -6.87 14.68
CA LYS A 205 -11.60 -5.68 15.50
C LYS A 205 -12.49 -4.47 15.17
N LEU A 206 -12.95 -4.35 13.93
CA LEU A 206 -13.85 -3.28 13.48
C LEU A 206 -15.34 -3.61 13.71
N GLY A 207 -15.66 -4.79 14.24
CA GLY A 207 -17.05 -5.24 14.40
C GLY A 207 -17.73 -5.61 13.08
N ILE A 208 -16.98 -5.78 11.99
CA ILE A 208 -17.50 -6.24 10.70
C ILE A 208 -17.83 -7.72 10.82
N LYS A 209 -19.06 -8.12 10.46
CA LYS A 209 -19.56 -9.49 10.61
C LYS A 209 -19.43 -10.34 9.35
N SER A 210 -19.40 -9.72 8.17
CA SER A 210 -19.27 -10.44 6.91
C SER A 210 -18.24 -9.79 6.01
N MET A 211 -17.65 -10.60 5.14
CA MET A 211 -16.65 -10.16 4.16
C MET A 211 -16.90 -10.82 2.81
N ASP A 212 -16.57 -10.10 1.74
CA ASP A 212 -16.50 -10.70 0.41
C ASP A 212 -15.45 -11.80 0.38
N ALA A 213 -15.78 -12.93 -0.24
CA ALA A 213 -14.92 -14.09 -0.38
C ALA A 213 -15.01 -14.73 -1.76
N TYR A 214 -13.88 -15.28 -2.20
CA TYR A 214 -13.86 -16.35 -3.18
C TYR A 214 -14.03 -17.68 -2.45
N VAL A 215 -15.11 -18.38 -2.76
CA VAL A 215 -15.48 -19.66 -2.14
C VAL A 215 -15.25 -20.79 -3.12
N ILE A 216 -14.45 -21.77 -2.69
CA ILE A 216 -14.19 -23.01 -3.45
C ILE A 216 -14.90 -24.16 -2.71
N PRO A 217 -16.00 -24.71 -3.23
CA PRO A 217 -16.64 -25.88 -2.66
C PRO A 217 -15.77 -27.11 -2.91
N VAL A 218 -15.51 -27.88 -1.86
CA VAL A 218 -14.69 -29.09 -1.91
C VAL A 218 -15.43 -30.20 -1.15
N SER A 219 -15.47 -31.40 -1.73
CA SER A 219 -16.08 -32.58 -1.08
C SER A 219 -15.40 -32.88 0.27
N ASP A 220 -16.18 -33.36 1.24
CA ASP A 220 -15.66 -33.72 2.57
C ASP A 220 -14.65 -34.86 2.52
N GLU A 221 -14.75 -35.74 1.51
CA GLU A 221 -13.83 -36.85 1.25
C GLU A 221 -12.40 -36.39 0.94
N ILE A 222 -12.24 -35.12 0.54
CA ILE A 222 -10.96 -34.56 0.12
C ILE A 222 -10.26 -33.95 1.33
N HIS A 223 -9.26 -34.65 1.86
CA HIS A 223 -8.50 -34.19 3.01
C HIS A 223 -7.37 -33.24 2.61
N LEU A 224 -7.49 -31.98 3.02
CA LEU A 224 -6.50 -30.96 2.68
C LEU A 224 -5.36 -30.94 3.70
N GLY A 225 -4.12 -30.72 3.22
CA GLY A 225 -2.95 -30.61 4.10
C GLY A 225 -3.09 -29.46 5.11
N MET A 226 -3.66 -28.33 4.69
CA MET A 226 -3.90 -27.17 5.56
C MET A 226 -4.92 -27.44 6.67
N GLU A 227 -5.89 -28.34 6.47
CA GLU A 227 -6.80 -28.77 7.54
C GLU A 227 -6.04 -29.54 8.61
N ARG A 228 -5.16 -30.45 8.22
CA ARG A 228 -4.33 -31.21 9.16
C ARG A 228 -3.44 -30.29 9.99
N THR A 229 -2.82 -29.30 9.35
CA THR A 229 -1.99 -28.30 10.03
C THR A 229 -2.80 -27.42 10.98
N ALA A 230 -4.01 -27.02 10.58
CA ALA A 230 -4.91 -26.24 11.44
C ALA A 230 -5.31 -27.05 12.68
N MET A 231 -5.73 -28.31 12.49
CA MET A 231 -6.08 -29.23 13.58
C MET A 231 -4.92 -29.50 14.53
N SER A 232 -3.72 -29.77 14.00
CA SER A 232 -2.54 -30.01 14.85
C SER A 232 -2.10 -28.77 15.64
N SER A 233 -2.47 -27.58 15.14
CA SER A 233 -2.23 -26.30 15.82
C SER A 233 -3.37 -25.88 16.75
N GLY A 234 -4.43 -26.70 16.90
CA GLY A 234 -5.59 -26.41 17.74
C GLY A 234 -6.44 -25.25 17.24
N LEU A 235 -6.48 -25.02 15.92
CA LEU A 235 -7.21 -23.91 15.31
C LEU A 235 -8.65 -24.34 14.99
N HIS A 236 -9.61 -23.72 15.67
CA HIS A 236 -11.05 -23.97 15.51
C HIS A 236 -11.79 -22.70 15.11
N THR A 237 -11.40 -21.56 15.65
CA THR A 237 -12.04 -20.26 15.45
C THR A 237 -11.00 -19.16 15.28
N LEU A 238 -11.44 -17.98 14.84
CA LEU A 238 -10.58 -16.80 14.75
C LEU A 238 -9.95 -16.37 16.08
N SER A 239 -10.52 -16.79 17.22
CA SER A 239 -9.97 -16.49 18.55
C SER A 239 -8.68 -17.27 18.85
N ASP A 240 -8.39 -18.33 18.08
CA ASP A 240 -7.18 -19.14 18.26
C ASP A 240 -5.94 -18.53 17.57
N ILE A 241 -6.14 -17.48 16.75
CA ILE A 241 -5.06 -16.74 16.10
C ILE A 241 -4.37 -15.82 17.10
N LYS A 242 -3.05 -15.95 17.23
CA LYS A 242 -2.22 -15.07 18.07
C LYS A 242 -1.73 -13.85 17.28
N ILE A 243 -1.93 -12.66 17.84
CA ILE A 243 -1.37 -11.42 17.28
C ILE A 243 0.04 -11.24 17.86
N LEU A 244 1.06 -11.25 17.01
CA LEU A 244 2.45 -11.01 17.40
C LEU A 244 2.77 -9.52 17.29
N ASP A 245 3.15 -8.93 18.42
CA ASP A 245 3.64 -7.56 18.51
C ASP A 245 5.17 -7.61 18.61
N TYR A 246 5.85 -7.68 17.46
CA TYR A 246 7.27 -7.38 17.42
C TYR A 246 7.41 -5.87 17.30
N ALA A 247 8.20 -5.27 18.19
CA ALA A 247 8.48 -3.84 18.20
C ALA A 247 8.59 -3.29 16.77
N LYS A 248 7.73 -2.29 16.47
CA LYS A 248 7.60 -1.55 15.20
C LYS A 248 8.78 -1.79 14.27
N HIS A 249 8.51 -2.45 13.14
CA HIS A 249 9.47 -2.56 12.04
C HIS A 249 10.09 -1.17 11.79
N PRO A 250 11.42 -1.03 11.64
CA PRO A 250 12.12 0.25 11.42
C PRO A 250 11.67 1.03 10.17
N LEU A 251 10.73 0.51 9.39
CA LEU A 251 10.28 1.05 8.10
C LEU A 251 9.60 2.42 8.19
N ILE A 252 9.21 2.86 9.40
CA ILE A 252 8.72 4.25 9.62
C ILE A 252 9.87 5.28 9.43
N GLU A 253 11.14 4.86 9.44
CA GLU A 253 12.28 5.72 9.09
C GLU A 253 12.51 5.91 7.59
N ILE A 254 11.86 5.15 6.70
CA ILE A 254 12.21 5.17 5.26
C ILE A 254 11.59 6.34 4.49
N THR A 255 10.60 7.06 5.06
CA THR A 255 10.24 8.39 4.55
C THR A 255 11.28 9.41 5.02
N LYS A 256 12.47 9.39 4.40
CA LYS A 256 13.47 10.44 4.61
C LYS A 256 12.88 11.77 4.14
N ARG A 257 12.53 12.61 5.12
CA ARG A 257 12.43 14.05 4.94
C ARG A 257 13.78 14.56 4.44
N LEU A 258 13.82 15.21 3.30
CA LEU A 258 15.00 15.94 2.85
C LEU A 258 15.14 17.20 3.73
N LYS A 259 15.79 17.07 4.88
CA LYS A 259 16.35 18.22 5.60
C LYS A 259 17.72 18.55 5.03
N LYS A 260 17.95 19.83 4.76
CA LYS A 260 19.27 20.41 4.57
C LYS A 260 19.94 20.48 5.94
N ASP A 261 21.08 19.82 6.11
CA ASP A 261 22.02 20.16 7.17
C ASP A 261 22.63 21.52 6.78
N ASP A 262 22.10 22.61 7.34
CA ASP A 262 22.77 23.90 7.29
C ASP A 262 23.73 23.98 8.49
N GLU A 263 24.98 24.28 8.14
CA GLU A 263 26.12 24.53 9.00
C GLU A 263 25.80 25.51 10.13
N ASN A 264 26.30 25.22 11.33
CA ASN A 264 26.68 26.29 12.25
C ASN A 264 28.03 25.95 12.87
N GLY A 265 29.08 26.32 12.13
CA GLY A 265 30.37 26.61 12.75
C GLY A 265 30.21 27.84 13.63
N MET A 266 30.26 27.64 14.96
CA MET A 266 30.66 28.69 15.88
C MET A 266 31.92 28.24 16.60
N THR A 267 32.99 28.89 16.16
CA THR A 267 34.34 28.95 16.69
C THR A 267 34.30 29.25 18.19
N HIS A 268 34.72 28.31 19.04
CA HIS A 268 35.19 28.65 20.38
C HIS A 268 36.62 29.20 20.24
N VAL A 269 36.74 30.53 20.30
CA VAL A 269 37.99 31.21 20.62
C VAL A 269 38.17 31.16 22.13
N SER A 270 39.34 30.69 22.54
CA SER A 270 39.83 30.64 23.91
C SER A 270 39.87 32.03 24.57
N GLN A 271 39.42 32.10 25.83
CA GLN A 271 40.15 32.68 26.97
C GLN A 271 39.46 32.27 28.27
#